data_AF-A0A718TEA3-F1
#
_entry.id   AF-A0A718TEA3-F1
#
_cell.length_a   1.000
_cell.length_b   1.000
_cell.length_c   1.000
_cell.angle_alpha   90.00
_cell.angle_beta   90.00
_cell.angle_gamma   90.00
#
_symmetry.space_group_name_H-M   'P 1'
#
loop_
_entity.id
_entity.type
_entity.pdbx_description
1 polymer ?
#
loop_
_entity_poly.entity_id
_entity_poly.type
_entity_poly.pdbx_seq_one_letter_code
_entity_poly.pdbx_strand_id
1 'polypeptide(L)'
;FGHEKGAFTGANTIRQGRFEQADGGTLFLDEIGDMPLDVQTRLLRVLADGQFYRVGGYAPVKVDVRIIAATHQNLERRVQEGKFREDLFHRLNVIRIHLPPLRERREDIPRLARHFLQVAARELGVEAKLLHPETETALTRLAWPGNVRQLENTCRWLTVMAAGQEVLIQDLPGELFEASTPDSPSHLPPDSWATLLAQWADRALRSGHQNLLSEAQPELERTLLTTALRHTQGHKQEAARLLGWGRNTLTRKLKELGME
;
A
#
# COMPACT_ATOMS: atom_id res chain seq x y z
N PHE A 1 -28.16 12.50 0.11
CA PHE A 1 -29.38 13.33 0.22
C PHE A 1 -30.61 12.47 -0.04
N GLY A 2 -31.78 12.82 0.53
CA GLY A 2 -33.03 12.12 0.26
C GLY A 2 -33.56 12.39 -1.15
N HIS A 3 -34.59 11.68 -1.59
CA HIS A 3 -35.24 11.92 -2.88
C HIS A 3 -36.76 12.00 -2.75
N GLU A 4 -37.37 12.79 -3.62
CA GLU A 4 -38.82 12.83 -3.79
C GLU A 4 -39.32 11.77 -4.78
N LYS A 5 -40.63 11.53 -4.76
CA LYS A 5 -41.29 10.65 -5.72
C LYS A 5 -41.11 11.22 -7.13
N GLY A 6 -40.65 10.40 -8.07
CA GLY A 6 -40.43 10.79 -9.46
C GLY A 6 -39.10 11.48 -9.74
N ALA A 7 -38.18 11.54 -8.77
CA ALA A 7 -36.87 12.16 -8.96
C ALA A 7 -35.97 11.47 -10.01
N PHE A 8 -36.17 10.17 -10.24
CA PHE A 8 -35.52 9.36 -11.28
C PHE A 8 -36.39 8.13 -11.58
N THR A 9 -36.05 7.37 -12.64
CA THR A 9 -36.77 6.15 -13.02
C THR A 9 -36.77 5.13 -11.87
N GLY A 10 -37.96 4.79 -11.35
CA GLY A 10 -38.12 3.88 -10.20
C GLY A 10 -38.25 4.55 -8.82
N ALA A 11 -38.19 5.89 -8.74
CA ALA A 11 -38.43 6.63 -7.49
C ALA A 11 -39.94 6.68 -7.13
N ASN A 12 -40.52 5.55 -6.74
CA ASN A 12 -41.96 5.44 -6.45
C ASN A 12 -42.38 6.00 -5.08
N THR A 13 -41.42 6.16 -4.16
CA THR A 13 -41.63 6.60 -2.78
C THR A 13 -40.64 7.69 -2.40
N ILE A 14 -41.00 8.51 -1.42
CA ILE A 14 -40.08 9.48 -0.80
C ILE A 14 -39.11 8.72 0.10
N ARG A 15 -37.80 9.02 0.01
CA ARG A 15 -36.78 8.46 0.90
C ARG A 15 -36.01 9.57 1.60
N GLN A 16 -36.03 9.56 2.94
CA GLN A 16 -35.26 10.49 3.76
C GLN A 16 -33.75 10.28 3.58
N GLY A 17 -33.01 11.38 3.52
CA GLY A 17 -31.55 11.35 3.43
C GLY A 17 -30.86 11.15 4.77
N ARG A 18 -29.55 10.87 4.73
CA ARG A 18 -28.72 10.77 5.94
C ARG A 18 -28.68 12.06 6.77
N PHE A 19 -28.76 13.23 6.13
CA PHE A 19 -28.85 14.52 6.83
C PHE A 19 -30.15 14.69 7.61
N GLU A 20 -31.28 14.29 7.03
CA GLU A 20 -32.58 14.27 7.74
C GLU A 20 -32.58 13.27 8.91
N GLN A 21 -31.96 12.10 8.72
CA GLN A 21 -31.85 11.10 9.78
C GLN A 21 -30.96 11.54 10.95
N ALA A 22 -30.03 12.46 10.70
CA ALA A 22 -29.07 12.95 11.67
C ALA A 22 -29.45 14.32 12.25
N ASP A 23 -30.67 14.82 11.96
CA ASP A 23 -31.17 16.09 12.47
C ASP A 23 -31.21 16.10 14.01
N GLY A 24 -30.65 17.15 14.63
CA GLY A 24 -30.38 17.25 16.06
C GLY A 24 -29.22 16.38 16.57
N GLY A 25 -28.46 15.74 15.68
CA GLY A 25 -27.45 14.74 16.00
C GLY A 25 -26.07 15.00 15.40
N THR A 26 -25.32 13.92 15.15
CA THR A 26 -23.99 13.95 14.54
C THR A 26 -23.96 13.07 13.30
N LEU A 27 -23.42 13.60 12.20
CA LEU A 27 -23.19 12.88 10.96
C LEU A 27 -21.69 12.67 10.74
N PHE A 28 -21.29 11.40 10.66
CA PHE A 28 -19.93 11.02 10.28
C PHE A 28 -19.85 10.77 8.77
N LEU A 29 -18.93 11.47 8.10
CA LEU A 29 -18.65 11.34 6.68
C LEU A 29 -17.25 10.74 6.51
N ASP A 30 -17.17 9.49 6.10
CA ASP A 30 -15.90 8.85 5.76
C ASP A 30 -15.51 9.14 4.30
N GLU A 31 -14.21 9.11 4.02
CA GLU A 31 -13.63 9.29 2.68
C GLU A 31 -14.11 10.54 1.93
N ILE A 32 -14.24 11.69 2.62
CA ILE A 32 -14.78 12.93 2.03
C ILE A 32 -14.00 13.42 0.80
N GLY A 33 -12.72 13.05 0.67
CA GLY A 33 -11.86 13.43 -0.46
C GLY A 33 -12.26 12.84 -1.82
N ASP A 34 -13.04 11.74 -1.82
CA ASP A 34 -13.51 11.09 -3.05
C ASP A 34 -14.91 11.54 -3.47
N MET A 35 -15.48 12.51 -2.76
CA MET A 35 -16.79 13.06 -3.08
C MET A 35 -16.78 13.79 -4.43
N PRO A 36 -17.70 13.49 -5.36
CA PRO A 36 -17.87 14.25 -6.60
C PRO A 36 -18.22 15.75 -6.37
N LEU A 37 -17.80 16.62 -7.29
CA LEU A 37 -17.94 18.09 -7.15
C LEU A 37 -19.41 18.57 -7.01
N ASP A 38 -20.36 17.88 -7.63
CA ASP A 38 -21.79 18.17 -7.53
C ASP A 38 -22.32 17.90 -6.12
N VAL A 39 -21.86 16.82 -5.49
CA VAL A 39 -22.19 16.48 -4.10
C VAL A 39 -21.50 17.45 -3.13
N GLN A 40 -20.24 17.83 -3.39
CA GLN A 40 -19.53 18.85 -2.61
C GLN A 40 -20.31 20.17 -2.56
N THR A 41 -20.87 20.61 -3.69
CA THR A 41 -21.69 21.84 -3.76
C THR A 41 -22.95 21.75 -2.88
N ARG A 42 -23.57 20.57 -2.79
CA ARG A 42 -24.74 20.35 -1.92
C ARG A 42 -24.34 20.31 -0.44
N LEU A 43 -23.21 19.67 -0.12
CA LEU A 43 -22.68 19.66 1.24
C LEU A 43 -22.32 21.06 1.73
N LEU A 44 -21.75 21.89 0.86
CA LEU A 44 -21.44 23.28 1.15
C LEU A 44 -22.69 24.07 1.56
N ARG A 45 -23.82 23.87 0.88
CA ARG A 45 -25.10 24.51 1.23
C ARG A 45 -25.62 24.09 2.60
N VAL A 46 -25.51 22.81 2.94
CA VAL A 46 -25.85 22.32 4.29
C VAL A 46 -24.98 23.00 5.35
N LEU A 47 -23.68 23.05 5.13
CA LEU A 47 -22.71 23.65 6.05
C LEU A 47 -22.82 25.19 6.14
N ALA A 48 -23.36 25.84 5.11
CA ALA A 48 -23.52 27.29 5.08
C ALA A 48 -24.84 27.75 5.71
N ASP A 49 -25.95 27.13 5.30
CA ASP A 49 -27.29 27.65 5.55
C ASP A 49 -28.12 26.72 6.46
N GLY A 50 -27.60 25.54 6.82
CA GLY A 50 -28.34 24.52 7.58
C GLY A 50 -29.54 23.97 6.82
N GLN A 51 -29.55 24.09 5.49
CA GLN A 51 -30.67 23.64 4.65
C GLN A 51 -30.18 22.98 3.37
N PHE A 52 -31.00 22.08 2.83
CA PHE A 52 -30.76 21.44 1.54
C PHE A 52 -32.06 21.06 0.83
N TYR A 53 -31.95 20.69 -0.44
CA TYR A 53 -33.06 20.20 -1.24
C TYR A 53 -32.93 18.70 -1.46
N ARG A 54 -34.05 17.99 -1.37
CA ARG A 54 -34.11 16.59 -1.79
C ARG A 54 -33.85 16.49 -3.30
N VAL A 55 -33.36 15.35 -3.76
CA VAL A 55 -33.23 15.10 -5.20
C VAL A 55 -34.63 15.16 -5.81
N GLY A 56 -34.83 16.04 -6.79
CA GLY A 56 -36.12 16.29 -7.43
C GLY A 56 -37.11 17.14 -6.62
N GLY A 57 -36.74 17.56 -5.40
CA GLY A 57 -37.59 18.36 -4.53
C GLY A 57 -37.31 19.85 -4.64
N TYR A 58 -38.37 20.65 -4.49
CA TYR A 58 -38.33 22.12 -4.55
C TYR A 58 -38.42 22.77 -3.16
N ALA A 59 -38.80 22.01 -2.13
CA ALA A 59 -38.87 22.50 -0.77
C ALA A 59 -37.51 22.36 -0.06
N PRO A 60 -36.99 23.43 0.58
CA PRO A 60 -35.81 23.33 1.41
C PRO A 60 -36.14 22.57 2.70
N VAL A 61 -35.27 21.66 3.09
CA VAL A 61 -35.30 20.95 4.37
C VAL A 61 -34.22 21.54 5.25
N LYS A 62 -34.62 22.12 6.39
CA LYS A 62 -33.71 22.64 7.40
C LYS A 62 -33.30 21.52 8.34
N VAL A 63 -32.01 21.43 8.66
CA VAL A 63 -31.45 20.46 9.60
C VAL A 63 -30.37 21.11 10.46
N ASP A 64 -30.24 20.66 11.69
CA ASP A 64 -29.15 21.01 12.60
C ASP A 64 -28.31 19.77 12.87
N VAL A 65 -27.10 19.71 12.31
CA VAL A 65 -26.27 18.49 12.35
C VAL A 65 -24.82 18.85 12.62
N ARG A 66 -24.23 18.21 13.63
CA ARG A 66 -22.78 18.24 13.82
C ARG A 66 -22.10 17.33 12.79
N ILE A 67 -21.19 17.87 11.99
CA ILE A 67 -20.47 17.08 10.99
C ILE A 67 -19.09 16.70 11.51
N ILE A 68 -18.74 15.41 11.39
CA ILE A 68 -17.38 14.90 11.55
C ILE A 68 -16.98 14.26 10.23
N ALA A 69 -15.87 14.69 9.64
CA ALA A 69 -15.39 14.16 8.37
C ALA A 69 -14.01 13.51 8.53
N ALA A 70 -13.79 12.42 7.81
CA ALA A 70 -12.52 11.71 7.73
C ALA A 70 -12.11 11.53 6.27
N THR A 71 -10.80 11.47 6.02
CA THR A 71 -10.23 11.17 4.70
C THR A 71 -8.80 10.68 4.85
N HIS A 72 -8.40 9.76 3.97
CA HIS A 72 -7.02 9.31 3.83
C HIS A 72 -6.19 10.21 2.90
N GLN A 73 -6.82 11.19 2.26
CA GLN A 73 -6.22 12.02 1.22
C GLN A 73 -5.82 13.39 1.73
N ASN A 74 -4.79 13.95 1.11
CA ASN A 74 -4.40 15.33 1.35
C ASN A 74 -5.37 16.27 0.61
N LEU A 75 -6.29 16.89 1.37
CA LEU A 75 -7.32 17.76 0.80
C LEU A 75 -6.72 19.03 0.22
N GLU A 76 -5.64 19.56 0.80
CA GLU A 76 -4.95 20.75 0.31
C GLU A 76 -4.43 20.53 -1.12
N ARG A 77 -3.83 19.37 -1.38
CA ARG A 77 -3.41 18.97 -2.72
C ARG A 77 -4.61 18.75 -3.65
N ARG A 78 -5.69 18.12 -3.18
CA ARG A 78 -6.92 17.93 -3.98
C ARG A 78 -7.58 19.26 -4.36
N VAL A 79 -7.47 20.30 -3.52
CA VAL A 79 -7.90 21.67 -3.82
C VAL A 79 -7.05 22.27 -4.93
N GLN A 80 -5.71 22.16 -4.82
CA GLN A 80 -4.79 22.63 -5.87
C GLN A 80 -5.02 21.94 -7.21
N GLU A 81 -5.38 20.65 -7.20
CA GLU A 81 -5.71 19.87 -8.41
C GLU A 81 -7.13 20.16 -8.95
N GLY A 82 -7.92 21.04 -8.31
CA GLY A 82 -9.29 21.36 -8.71
C GLY A 82 -10.31 20.23 -8.49
N LYS A 83 -9.93 19.17 -7.79
CA LYS A 83 -10.78 18.00 -7.49
C LYS A 83 -11.60 18.18 -6.21
N PHE A 84 -11.25 19.17 -5.40
CA PHE A 84 -11.96 19.52 -4.18
C PHE A 84 -12.14 21.03 -4.10
N ARG A 85 -13.32 21.49 -3.66
CA ARG A 85 -13.58 22.93 -3.58
C ARG A 85 -12.93 23.54 -2.35
N GLU A 86 -12.28 24.68 -2.56
CA GLU A 86 -11.62 25.46 -1.51
C GLU A 86 -12.62 25.94 -0.43
N ASP A 87 -13.79 26.42 -0.86
CA ASP A 87 -14.86 26.87 0.04
C ASP A 87 -15.35 25.79 1.02
N LEU A 88 -15.46 24.54 0.54
CA LEU A 88 -15.82 23.40 1.34
C LEU A 88 -14.68 23.00 2.29
N PHE A 89 -13.43 23.03 1.82
CA PHE A 89 -12.26 22.71 2.63
C PHE A 89 -12.19 23.60 3.87
N HIS A 90 -12.35 24.92 3.72
CA HIS A 90 -12.30 25.85 4.84
C HIS A 90 -13.44 25.65 5.85
N ARG A 91 -14.63 25.21 5.41
CA ARG A 91 -15.76 24.93 6.31
C ARG A 91 -15.62 23.60 7.05
N LEU A 92 -14.93 22.62 6.48
CA LEU A 92 -14.66 21.34 7.13
C LEU A 92 -13.45 21.43 8.07
N ASN A 93 -12.39 22.11 7.64
CA ASN A 93 -11.11 22.17 8.33
C ASN A 93 -11.09 23.22 9.46
N VAL A 94 -12.11 23.21 10.32
CA VAL A 94 -12.19 24.09 11.50
C VAL A 94 -11.32 23.53 12.63
N ILE A 95 -11.46 22.24 12.92
CA ILE A 95 -10.64 21.50 13.89
C ILE A 95 -10.10 20.27 13.19
N ARG A 96 -8.78 20.21 13.02
CA ARG A 96 -8.09 19.08 12.39
C ARG A 96 -7.53 18.13 13.44
N ILE A 97 -7.88 16.86 13.34
CA ILE A 97 -7.27 15.78 14.10
C ILE A 97 -6.41 14.97 13.15
N HIS A 98 -5.10 14.97 13.37
CA HIS A 98 -4.18 14.10 12.62
C HIS A 98 -4.12 12.74 13.31
N LEU A 99 -4.49 11.67 12.59
CA LEU A 99 -4.39 10.32 13.10
C LEU A 99 -3.07 9.69 12.63
N PRO A 100 -2.09 9.47 13.53
CA PRO A 100 -0.81 8.92 13.15
C PRO A 100 -0.96 7.46 12.69
N PRO A 101 -0.21 7.03 11.67
CA PRO A 101 -0.15 5.62 11.27
C PRO A 101 0.47 4.76 12.37
N LEU A 102 0.15 3.46 12.39
CA LEU A 102 0.63 2.53 13.43
C LEU A 102 2.16 2.54 13.60
N ARG A 103 2.91 2.71 12.51
CA ARG A 103 4.39 2.80 12.51
C ARG A 103 4.96 3.97 13.32
N GLU A 104 4.17 5.01 13.58
CA GLU A 104 4.55 6.17 14.40
C GLU A 104 4.16 6.00 15.87
N ARG A 105 3.32 5.00 16.19
CA ARG A 105 2.86 4.65 17.54
C ARG A 105 3.15 3.18 17.88
N ARG A 106 4.41 2.79 17.71
CA ARG A 106 4.83 1.38 17.83
C ARG A 106 4.60 0.79 19.22
N GLU A 107 4.65 1.62 20.25
CA GLU A 107 4.37 1.26 21.64
C GLU A 107 2.95 0.71 21.88
N ASP A 108 1.99 1.05 21.01
CA ASP A 108 0.62 0.53 21.08
C ASP A 108 0.48 -0.88 20.49
N ILE A 109 1.41 -1.32 19.63
CA ILE A 109 1.33 -2.57 18.88
C ILE A 109 1.16 -3.78 19.81
N PRO A 110 1.95 -3.96 20.88
CA PRO A 110 1.78 -5.07 21.82
C PRO A 110 0.37 -5.16 22.42
N ARG A 111 -0.17 -4.01 22.87
CA ARG A 111 -1.50 -3.95 23.49
C ARG A 111 -2.61 -4.24 22.49
N LEU A 112 -2.50 -3.67 21.29
CA LEU A 112 -3.43 -3.90 20.19
C LEU A 112 -3.42 -5.37 19.74
N ALA A 113 -2.23 -5.97 19.59
CA ALA A 113 -2.10 -7.36 19.16
C ALA A 113 -2.75 -8.32 20.16
N ARG A 114 -2.48 -8.15 21.47
CA ARG A 114 -3.13 -8.94 22.52
C ARG A 114 -4.65 -8.77 22.52
N HIS A 115 -5.14 -7.55 22.30
CA HIS A 115 -6.57 -7.29 22.19
C HIS A 115 -7.19 -8.02 20.98
N PHE A 116 -6.58 -7.94 19.79
CA PHE A 116 -7.10 -8.59 18.59
C PHE A 116 -7.05 -10.12 18.67
N LEU A 117 -6.01 -10.69 19.30
CA LEU A 117 -5.97 -12.14 19.56
C LEU A 117 -7.11 -12.58 20.48
N GLN A 118 -7.45 -11.79 21.51
CA GLN A 118 -8.59 -12.08 22.38
C GLN A 118 -9.93 -11.94 21.65
N VAL A 119 -10.09 -10.92 20.81
CA VAL A 119 -11.30 -10.73 20.00
C VAL A 119 -11.47 -11.89 19.01
N ALA A 120 -10.42 -12.23 18.27
CA ALA A 120 -10.43 -13.33 17.32
C ALA A 120 -10.73 -14.68 17.99
N ALA A 121 -10.15 -14.94 19.16
CA ALA A 121 -10.41 -16.15 19.92
C ALA A 121 -11.86 -16.27 20.38
N ARG A 122 -12.47 -15.16 20.85
CA ARG A 122 -13.89 -15.11 21.21
C ARG A 122 -14.81 -15.32 20.01
N GLU A 123 -14.50 -14.73 18.86
CA GLU A 123 -15.26 -14.92 17.63
C GLU A 123 -15.21 -16.37 17.13
N LEU A 124 -14.06 -17.04 17.27
CA LEU A 124 -13.83 -18.41 16.83
C LEU A 124 -14.18 -19.48 17.88
N GLY A 125 -14.50 -19.09 19.11
CA GLY A 125 -14.79 -20.01 20.21
C GLY A 125 -13.59 -20.83 20.67
N VAL A 126 -12.37 -20.30 20.51
CA VAL A 126 -11.11 -20.95 20.91
C VAL A 126 -10.43 -20.17 22.04
N GLU A 127 -9.40 -20.76 22.65
CA GLU A 127 -8.58 -20.03 23.62
C GLU A 127 -7.71 -18.96 22.94
N ALA A 128 -7.51 -17.84 23.63
CA ALA A 128 -6.70 -16.74 23.12
C ALA A 128 -5.22 -17.12 23.10
N LYS A 129 -4.63 -17.07 21.90
CA LYS A 129 -3.20 -17.29 21.72
C LYS A 129 -2.37 -16.23 22.47
N LEU A 130 -1.20 -16.64 22.94
CA LEU A 130 -0.23 -15.78 23.62
C LEU A 130 0.91 -15.44 22.65
N LEU A 131 1.41 -14.21 22.68
CA LEU A 131 2.59 -13.83 21.92
C LEU A 131 3.84 -14.11 22.75
N HIS A 132 4.78 -14.87 22.19
CA HIS A 132 6.12 -14.98 22.78
C HIS A 132 6.79 -13.59 22.79
N PRO A 133 7.59 -13.22 23.82
CA PRO A 133 8.19 -11.89 23.93
C PRO A 133 9.03 -11.46 22.71
N GLU A 134 9.71 -12.40 22.08
CA GLU A 134 10.48 -12.15 20.85
C GLU A 134 9.56 -11.81 19.66
N THR A 135 8.43 -12.53 19.53
CA THR A 135 7.42 -12.28 18.51
C THR A 135 6.79 -10.89 18.68
N GLU A 136 6.47 -10.51 19.92
CA GLU A 136 5.92 -9.18 20.24
C GLU A 136 6.91 -8.07 19.87
N THR A 137 8.20 -8.29 20.16
CA THR A 137 9.28 -7.37 19.77
C THR A 137 9.42 -7.28 18.25
N ALA A 138 9.32 -8.41 17.54
CA ALA A 138 9.35 -8.46 16.09
C ALA A 138 8.18 -7.68 15.47
N LEU A 139 6.94 -7.92 15.94
CA LEU A 139 5.74 -7.20 15.49
C LEU A 139 5.87 -5.69 15.65
N THR A 140 6.52 -5.24 16.74
CA THR A 140 6.76 -3.81 17.02
C THR A 140 7.71 -3.16 16.02
N ARG A 141 8.61 -3.93 15.38
CA ARG A 141 9.60 -3.42 14.41
C ARG A 141 9.06 -3.32 12.98
N LEU A 142 7.96 -4.00 12.68
CA LEU A 142 7.37 -4.03 11.34
C LEU A 142 6.74 -2.68 10.94
N ALA A 143 6.67 -2.45 9.63
CA ALA A 143 6.20 -1.18 9.06
C ALA A 143 4.67 -1.01 9.05
N TRP A 144 3.91 -2.12 9.05
CA TRP A 144 2.44 -2.14 9.02
C TRP A 144 1.82 -1.18 7.98
N PRO A 145 2.06 -1.37 6.66
CA PRO A 145 1.48 -0.53 5.61
C PRO A 145 -0.05 -0.45 5.66
N GLY A 146 -0.73 -1.54 6.04
CA GLY A 146 -2.18 -1.57 6.22
C GLY A 146 -2.64 -1.15 7.63
N ASN A 147 -1.75 -0.58 8.44
CA ASN A 147 -2.02 0.01 9.75
C ASN A 147 -2.73 -1.00 10.69
N VAL A 148 -3.61 -0.52 11.57
CA VAL A 148 -4.35 -1.36 12.53
C VAL A 148 -5.14 -2.50 11.86
N ARG A 149 -5.70 -2.29 10.66
CA ARG A 149 -6.45 -3.33 9.94
C ARG A 149 -5.57 -4.52 9.54
N GLN A 150 -4.34 -4.25 9.11
CA GLN A 150 -3.38 -5.32 8.81
C GLN A 150 -3.01 -6.10 10.07
N LEU A 151 -2.73 -5.40 11.18
CA LEU A 151 -2.44 -6.05 12.47
C LEU A 151 -3.59 -6.93 12.94
N GLU A 152 -4.84 -6.44 12.85
CA GLU A 152 -6.03 -7.21 13.19
C GLU A 152 -6.15 -8.48 12.33
N ASN A 153 -6.01 -8.36 11.01
CA ASN A 153 -6.09 -9.49 10.09
C ASN A 153 -4.98 -10.52 10.36
N THR A 154 -3.76 -10.06 10.64
CA THR A 154 -2.65 -10.94 11.04
C THR A 154 -2.99 -11.68 12.33
N CYS A 155 -3.55 -11.02 13.35
CA CYS A 155 -3.93 -11.67 14.60
C CYS A 155 -5.06 -12.72 14.39
N ARG A 156 -6.06 -12.40 13.56
CA ARG A 156 -7.11 -13.36 13.17
C ARG A 156 -6.51 -14.59 12.49
N TRP A 157 -5.61 -14.36 11.52
CA TRP A 157 -4.93 -15.44 10.80
C TRP A 157 -4.06 -16.30 11.72
N LEU A 158 -3.29 -15.69 12.63
CA LEU A 158 -2.47 -16.40 13.62
C LEU A 158 -3.31 -17.28 14.55
N THR A 159 -4.52 -16.84 14.90
CA THR A 159 -5.42 -17.63 15.75
C THR A 159 -5.81 -18.96 15.09
N VAL A 160 -5.91 -18.98 13.75
CA VAL A 160 -6.26 -20.17 12.97
C VAL A 160 -5.03 -21.01 12.60
N MET A 161 -3.93 -20.36 12.22
CA MET A 161 -2.78 -21.03 11.62
C MET A 161 -1.71 -21.48 12.62
N ALA A 162 -1.58 -20.80 13.77
CA ALA A 162 -0.60 -21.18 14.76
C ALA A 162 -0.99 -22.51 15.41
N ALA A 163 -0.11 -23.51 15.31
CA ALA A 163 -0.34 -24.83 15.87
C ALA A 163 -0.36 -24.83 17.41
N GLY A 164 0.50 -24.01 18.04
CA GLY A 164 0.64 -23.92 19.50
C GLY A 164 -0.20 -22.81 20.13
N GLN A 165 -0.39 -22.87 21.45
CA GLN A 165 -1.05 -21.80 22.22
C GLN A 165 -0.22 -20.51 22.24
N GLU A 166 1.11 -20.66 22.19
CA GLU A 166 2.06 -19.57 22.08
C GLU A 166 2.48 -19.39 20.63
N VAL A 167 2.48 -18.15 20.17
CA VAL A 167 2.83 -17.74 18.82
C VAL A 167 4.31 -17.35 18.78
N LEU A 168 5.07 -18.07 17.96
CA LEU A 168 6.49 -17.87 17.75
C LEU A 168 6.73 -17.03 16.48
N ILE A 169 7.95 -16.53 16.32
CA ILE A 169 8.33 -15.72 15.14
C ILE A 169 8.11 -16.50 13.84
N GLN A 170 8.38 -17.80 13.85
CA GLN A 170 8.20 -18.70 12.70
C GLN A 170 6.74 -18.87 12.27
N ASP A 171 5.78 -18.59 13.16
CA ASP A 171 4.36 -18.67 12.85
C ASP A 171 3.88 -17.40 12.13
N LEU A 172 4.68 -16.32 12.09
CA LEU A 172 4.32 -15.09 11.39
C LEU A 172 4.38 -15.27 9.87
N PRO A 173 3.43 -14.69 9.09
CA PRO A 173 3.49 -14.73 7.63
C PRO A 173 4.77 -14.06 7.12
N GLY A 174 5.46 -14.71 6.18
CA GLY A 174 6.68 -14.18 5.54
C GLY A 174 6.48 -12.80 4.89
N GLU A 175 5.27 -12.57 4.34
CA GLU A 175 4.85 -11.31 3.70
C GLU A 175 4.98 -10.09 4.63
N LEU A 176 4.88 -10.27 5.95
CA LEU A 176 5.06 -9.19 6.92
C LEU A 176 6.49 -8.67 6.96
N PHE A 177 7.48 -9.53 6.69
CA PHE A 177 8.89 -9.19 6.65
C PHE A 177 9.29 -8.59 5.29
N GLU A 178 8.61 -8.98 4.22
CA GLU A 178 8.82 -8.44 2.86
C GLU A 178 8.30 -7.00 2.71
N ALA A 179 7.23 -6.64 3.43
CA ALA A 179 6.59 -5.31 3.37
C ALA A 179 7.42 -4.14 3.96
N SER A 180 8.68 -4.37 4.34
CA SER A 180 9.57 -3.36 4.93
C SER A 180 10.38 -2.56 3.90
N THR A 181 10.24 -2.82 2.60
CA THR A 181 10.83 -1.99 1.53
C THR A 181 9.74 -1.10 0.90
N PRO A 182 9.72 0.22 1.16
CA PRO A 182 8.88 1.12 0.40
C PRO A 182 9.35 1.11 -1.06
N ASP A 183 8.42 0.89 -1.98
CA ASP A 183 8.43 1.23 -3.41
C ASP A 183 9.74 1.90 -3.88
N SER A 184 10.74 1.06 -4.14
CA SER A 184 11.84 1.36 -5.03
C SER A 184 11.77 0.29 -6.12
N PRO A 185 11.85 0.63 -7.42
CA PRO A 185 11.73 -0.32 -8.52
C PRO A 185 12.99 -1.20 -8.66
N SER A 186 13.44 -1.78 -7.57
CA SER A 186 14.58 -2.69 -7.49
C SER A 186 14.17 -3.96 -6.74
N HIS A 187 13.11 -4.63 -7.22
CA HIS A 187 12.98 -6.07 -7.00
C HIS A 187 14.02 -6.78 -7.88
N LEU A 188 15.25 -6.79 -7.39
CA LEU A 188 16.22 -7.81 -7.75
C LEU A 188 16.15 -8.82 -6.60
N PRO A 189 15.71 -10.08 -6.84
CA PRO A 189 15.56 -11.08 -5.79
C PRO A 189 16.87 -11.24 -4.98
N PRO A 190 16.84 -11.78 -3.76
CA PRO A 190 18.06 -12.02 -2.96
C PRO A 190 19.12 -12.89 -3.68
N ASP A 191 18.71 -13.65 -4.70
CA ASP A 191 19.58 -14.41 -5.63
C ASP A 191 19.84 -13.70 -6.98
N SER A 192 19.57 -12.40 -7.05
CA SER A 192 19.89 -11.59 -8.22
C SER A 192 21.40 -11.55 -8.43
N TRP A 193 21.82 -11.82 -9.68
CA TRP A 193 23.19 -11.57 -10.14
C TRP A 193 23.68 -10.15 -9.80
N ALA A 194 22.80 -9.15 -9.81
CA ALA A 194 23.18 -7.78 -9.45
C ALA A 194 23.53 -7.65 -7.95
N THR A 195 22.87 -8.40 -7.07
CA THR A 195 23.17 -8.43 -5.63
C THR A 195 24.53 -9.11 -5.39
N LEU A 196 24.81 -10.21 -6.09
CA LEU A 196 26.11 -10.90 -6.01
C LEU A 196 27.26 -10.03 -6.58
N LEU A 197 27.02 -9.33 -7.69
CA LEU A 197 27.97 -8.42 -8.29
C LEU A 197 28.27 -7.23 -7.36
N ALA A 198 27.25 -6.67 -6.70
CA ALA A 198 27.41 -5.60 -5.71
C ALA A 198 28.26 -6.05 -4.52
N GLN A 199 27.99 -7.25 -3.98
CA GLN A 199 28.78 -7.83 -2.88
C GLN A 199 30.24 -8.07 -3.27
N TRP A 200 30.49 -8.55 -4.49
CA TRP A 200 31.85 -8.70 -5.01
C TRP A 200 32.57 -7.36 -5.14
N ALA A 201 31.90 -6.36 -5.73
CA ALA A 201 32.45 -5.02 -5.93
C ALA A 201 32.82 -4.35 -4.60
N ASP A 202 31.96 -4.45 -3.59
CA ASP A 202 32.24 -3.95 -2.23
C ASP A 202 33.46 -4.63 -1.60
N ARG A 203 33.63 -5.94 -1.80
CA ARG A 203 34.79 -6.68 -1.26
C ARG A 203 36.08 -6.28 -1.97
N ALA A 204 36.06 -6.15 -3.29
CA ALA A 204 37.21 -5.77 -4.11
C ALA A 204 37.67 -4.32 -3.84
N LEU A 205 36.72 -3.40 -3.65
CA LEU A 205 37.04 -2.01 -3.27
C LEU A 205 37.65 -1.92 -1.86
N ARG A 206 37.13 -2.70 -0.90
CA ARG A 206 37.68 -2.74 0.47
C ARG A 206 39.09 -3.33 0.54
N SER A 207 39.47 -4.20 -0.39
CA SER A 207 40.82 -4.74 -0.51
C SER A 207 41.77 -3.86 -1.35
N GLY A 208 41.32 -2.66 -1.74
CA GLY A 208 42.15 -1.67 -2.43
C GLY A 208 42.30 -1.89 -3.95
N HIS A 209 41.49 -2.78 -4.55
CA HIS A 209 41.51 -2.97 -6.01
C HIS A 209 40.91 -1.74 -6.70
N GLN A 210 41.48 -1.39 -7.86
CA GLN A 210 41.03 -0.30 -8.72
C GLN A 210 40.77 -0.84 -10.12
N ASN A 211 40.00 -0.10 -10.93
CA ASN A 211 39.60 -0.51 -12.28
C ASN A 211 38.81 -1.83 -12.34
N LEU A 212 37.87 -2.05 -11.41
CA LEU A 212 37.07 -3.29 -11.34
C LEU A 212 36.36 -3.64 -12.66
N LEU A 213 35.98 -2.65 -13.47
CA LEU A 213 35.34 -2.87 -14.77
C LEU A 213 36.23 -3.64 -15.75
N SER A 214 37.55 -3.45 -15.72
CA SER A 214 38.46 -4.19 -16.63
C SER A 214 38.55 -5.67 -16.29
N GLU A 215 38.17 -6.07 -15.08
CA GLU A 215 38.14 -7.46 -14.63
C GLU A 215 36.73 -8.06 -14.79
N ALA A 216 35.70 -7.32 -14.38
CA ALA A 216 34.32 -7.81 -14.40
C ALA A 216 33.74 -7.94 -15.81
N GLN A 217 34.09 -7.03 -16.73
CA GLN A 217 33.52 -7.01 -18.06
C GLN A 217 33.91 -8.23 -18.91
N PRO A 218 35.20 -8.64 -19.01
CA PRO A 218 35.58 -9.84 -19.75
C PRO A 218 34.94 -11.12 -19.20
N GLU A 219 34.86 -11.26 -17.88
CA GLU A 219 34.27 -12.45 -17.23
C GLU A 219 32.76 -12.55 -17.45
N LEU A 220 32.05 -11.42 -17.37
CA LEU A 220 30.62 -11.35 -17.71
C LEU A 220 30.39 -11.73 -19.18
N GLU A 221 31.13 -11.11 -20.11
CA GLU A 221 31.03 -11.38 -21.54
C GLU A 221 31.34 -12.85 -21.87
N ARG A 222 32.39 -13.43 -21.29
CA ARG A 222 32.78 -14.84 -21.45
C ARG A 222 31.69 -15.79 -20.96
N THR A 223 31.09 -15.51 -19.80
CA THR A 223 30.03 -16.34 -19.22
C THR A 223 28.78 -16.34 -20.09
N LEU A 224 28.36 -15.17 -20.56
CA LEU A 224 27.20 -15.02 -21.44
C LEU A 224 27.43 -15.67 -22.82
N LEU A 225 28.60 -15.48 -23.41
CA LEU A 225 28.97 -16.10 -24.69
C LEU A 225 29.01 -17.62 -24.60
N THR A 226 29.63 -18.18 -23.55
CA THR A 226 29.70 -19.63 -23.33
C THR A 226 28.29 -20.22 -23.20
N THR A 227 27.42 -19.55 -22.45
CA THR A 227 26.05 -20.03 -22.20
C THR A 227 25.19 -19.95 -23.46
N ALA A 228 25.29 -18.84 -24.21
CA ALA A 228 24.58 -18.68 -25.47
C ALA A 228 25.04 -19.70 -26.53
N LEU A 229 26.35 -19.93 -26.67
CA LEU A 229 26.89 -20.92 -27.61
C LEU A 229 26.51 -22.36 -27.22
N ARG A 230 26.48 -22.68 -25.92
CA ARG A 230 26.01 -23.98 -25.44
C ARG A 230 24.54 -24.18 -25.77
N HIS A 231 23.71 -23.15 -25.57
CA HIS A 231 22.28 -23.22 -25.84
C HIS A 231 21.97 -23.34 -27.34
N THR A 232 22.75 -22.69 -28.21
CA THR A 232 22.58 -22.75 -29.67
C THR A 232 23.42 -23.81 -30.36
N GLN A 233 24.04 -24.73 -29.59
CA GLN A 233 24.91 -25.80 -30.10
C GLN A 233 26.02 -25.30 -31.05
N GLY A 234 26.58 -24.11 -30.77
CA GLY A 234 27.66 -23.51 -31.55
C GLY A 234 27.21 -22.69 -32.76
N HIS A 235 25.90 -22.50 -32.98
CA HIS A 235 25.41 -21.61 -34.04
C HIS A 235 25.63 -20.13 -33.68
N LYS A 236 26.73 -19.56 -34.19
CA LYS A 236 27.21 -18.19 -33.88
C LYS A 236 26.21 -17.09 -34.22
N GLN A 237 25.44 -17.24 -35.31
CA GLN A 237 24.45 -16.23 -35.72
C GLN A 237 23.24 -16.20 -34.78
N GLU A 238 22.80 -17.36 -34.31
CA GLU A 238 21.68 -17.47 -33.37
C GLU A 238 22.10 -17.07 -31.96
N ALA A 239 23.32 -17.42 -31.53
CA ALA A 239 23.88 -16.95 -30.27
C ALA A 239 23.98 -15.42 -30.23
N ALA A 240 24.37 -14.78 -31.34
CA ALA A 240 24.43 -13.32 -31.43
C ALA A 240 23.04 -12.71 -31.27
N ARG A 241 22.03 -13.30 -31.93
CA ARG A 241 20.62 -12.88 -31.82
C ARG A 241 20.11 -12.96 -30.38
N LEU A 242 20.39 -14.06 -29.66
CA LEU A 242 19.96 -14.25 -28.27
C LEU A 242 20.62 -13.25 -27.30
N LEU A 243 21.87 -12.86 -27.57
CA LEU A 243 22.60 -11.87 -26.77
C LEU A 243 22.29 -10.41 -27.18
N GLY A 244 21.46 -10.20 -28.21
CA GLY A 244 21.16 -8.87 -28.74
C GLY A 244 22.33 -8.22 -29.51
N TRP A 245 23.29 -9.02 -29.96
CA TRP A 245 24.48 -8.56 -30.69
C TRP A 245 24.36 -8.82 -32.20
N GLY A 246 25.04 -8.00 -33.00
CA GLY A 246 25.29 -8.31 -34.40
C GLY A 246 26.31 -9.44 -34.55
N ARG A 247 26.20 -10.24 -35.63
CA ARG A 247 27.13 -11.34 -35.93
C ARG A 247 28.61 -10.92 -35.90
N ASN A 248 28.93 -9.75 -36.45
CA ASN A 248 30.30 -9.24 -36.50
C ASN A 248 30.83 -8.88 -35.10
N THR A 249 29.96 -8.38 -34.22
CA THR A 249 30.31 -8.05 -32.83
C THR A 249 30.63 -9.32 -32.04
N LEU A 250 29.83 -10.37 -32.20
CA LEU A 250 30.07 -11.66 -31.54
C LEU A 250 31.40 -12.29 -31.99
N THR A 251 31.69 -12.31 -33.30
CA THR A 251 32.95 -12.86 -33.82
C THR A 251 34.16 -12.08 -33.30
N ARG A 252 34.08 -10.75 -33.25
CA ARG A 252 35.14 -9.90 -32.67
C ARG A 252 35.37 -10.21 -31.19
N LYS A 253 34.28 -10.34 -30.43
CA LYS A 253 34.34 -10.62 -28.98
C LYS A 253 34.86 -12.01 -28.66
N LEU A 254 34.54 -13.03 -29.46
CA LEU A 254 35.14 -14.36 -29.31
C LEU A 254 36.65 -14.35 -29.50
N LYS A 255 37.15 -13.56 -30.47
CA LYS A 255 38.59 -13.41 -30.73
C LYS A 255 39.30 -12.61 -29.63
N GLU A 256 38.67 -11.53 -29.14
CA GLU A 256 39.21 -10.71 -28.03
C GLU A 256 39.30 -11.50 -26.71
N LEU A 257 38.36 -12.42 -26.46
CA LEU A 257 38.31 -13.23 -25.24
C LEU A 257 39.03 -14.59 -25.34
N GLY A 258 39.62 -14.91 -26.50
CA GLY A 258 40.38 -16.13 -26.74
C GLY A 258 39.54 -17.41 -26.76
N MET A 259 38.30 -17.35 -27.25
CA MET A 259 37.30 -18.44 -27.20
C MET A 259 37.00 -19.06 -28.58
N GLU A 260 37.98 -19.08 -29.49
CA GLU A 260 37.81 -19.68 -30.83
C GLU A 260 37.89 -21.21 -30.85
#